data_AF-A0A816CAR7-F1
#
_entry.id   AF-A0A816CAR7-F1
#
_cell.length_a   1.000
_cell.length_b   1.000
_cell.length_c   1.000
_cell.angle_alpha   90.00
_cell.angle_beta   90.00
_cell.angle_gamma   90.00
#
_symmetry.space_group_name_H-M   'P 1'
#
loop_
_entity.id
_entity.type
_entity.pdbx_description
1 polymer ?
#
loop_
_entity_poly.entity_id
_entity_poly.type
_entity_poly.pdbx_seq_one_letter_code
_entity_poly.pdbx_strand_id
1 'polypeptide(L)'
;MRSASDAIRLLNVRCNSLESNKTCYYDDKLKEICSSFMYPYQLWRFFTASLLHMVWYHLVINVSKQALYGFLLERKYGTIRVSIIYWLSALSSCLTFMLEHREAPGFGASGSIYGLIIFLTVDRLVALQENTEHRAFIFLQIIVLIVLPNAPTIILIYIFKLNAAHSAHIGGGLVGLLLGIGMIGCPLPWSYRQCHFRTMCRCIAFTLLFIYFTITVTIFFLMDPPVPHWLFEF
;
A
#
# COMPACT_ATOMS: atom_id res chain seq x y z
N MET A 1 -27.47 -10.17 9.82
CA MET A 1 -26.64 -8.96 9.55
C MET A 1 -27.52 -7.72 9.46
N ARG A 2 -28.16 -7.33 10.57
CA ARG A 2 -28.90 -6.07 10.72
C ARG A 2 -28.57 -5.53 12.12
N SER A 3 -28.61 -4.20 12.30
CA SER A 3 -28.45 -3.47 13.57
C SER A 3 -27.07 -2.87 13.91
N ALA A 4 -26.26 -2.48 12.92
CA ALA A 4 -25.23 -1.45 13.15
C ALA A 4 -25.51 -0.19 12.32
N SER A 5 -26.00 -0.35 11.07
CA SER A 5 -26.37 0.76 10.19
C SER A 5 -27.49 1.64 10.74
N ASP A 6 -28.50 1.03 11.36
CA ASP A 6 -29.71 1.75 11.76
C ASP A 6 -29.48 2.50 13.09
N ALA A 7 -28.60 2.00 13.95
CA ALA A 7 -28.18 2.67 15.17
C ALA A 7 -27.26 3.87 14.90
N ILE A 8 -26.37 3.78 13.89
CA ILE A 8 -25.52 4.90 13.45
C ILE A 8 -26.34 6.01 12.77
N ARG A 9 -27.39 5.64 12.02
CA ARG A 9 -28.32 6.60 11.39
C ARG A 9 -29.16 7.41 12.38
N LEU A 10 -29.23 6.98 13.64
CA LEU A 10 -30.02 7.62 14.71
C LEU A 10 -29.16 8.44 15.68
N LEU A 11 -27.84 8.53 15.48
CA LEU A 11 -26.93 9.27 16.35
C LEU A 11 -26.78 10.72 15.88
N ASN A 12 -27.18 11.66 16.75
CA ASN A 12 -27.28 13.09 16.46
C ASN A 12 -25.90 13.73 16.24
N VAL A 13 -25.71 14.35 15.08
CA VAL A 13 -24.69 15.38 14.89
C VAL A 13 -25.12 16.60 15.71
N ARG A 14 -24.31 17.04 16.67
CA ARG A 14 -24.59 18.27 17.43
C ARG A 14 -23.89 19.43 16.75
N CYS A 15 -24.67 20.43 16.35
CA CYS A 15 -24.16 21.66 15.76
C CYS A 15 -24.34 22.81 16.75
N ASN A 16 -23.25 23.49 17.10
CA ASN A 16 -23.36 24.78 17.80
C ASN A 16 -23.56 25.87 16.76
N SER A 17 -24.71 26.57 16.82
CA SER A 17 -25.04 27.71 15.96
C SER A 17 -24.84 29.06 16.65
N LEU A 18 -23.93 29.13 17.62
CA LEU A 18 -23.56 30.39 18.24
C LEU A 18 -22.41 30.99 17.42
N GLU A 19 -22.76 32.03 16.67
CA GLU A 19 -21.93 32.82 15.74
C GLU A 19 -21.68 32.18 14.37
N SER A 20 -21.29 33.03 13.40
CA SER A 20 -21.27 32.83 11.94
C SER A 20 -20.46 31.63 11.42
N ASN A 21 -19.94 30.77 12.31
CA ASN A 21 -19.31 29.50 12.01
C ASN A 21 -20.09 28.36 12.70
N LYS A 22 -20.93 27.66 11.93
CA LYS A 22 -21.51 26.39 12.37
C LYS A 22 -20.38 25.37 12.56
N THR A 23 -20.12 24.99 13.80
CA THR A 23 -19.23 23.87 14.12
C THR A 23 -20.10 22.70 14.57
N CYS A 24 -20.03 21.57 13.85
CA CYS A 24 -20.72 20.36 14.26
C CYS A 24 -19.72 19.28 14.64
N TYR A 25 -20.08 18.55 15.69
CA TYR A 25 -19.31 17.47 16.25
C TYR A 25 -20.22 16.25 16.41
N TYR A 26 -19.61 15.08 16.27
CA TYR A 26 -20.27 13.83 16.65
C TYR A 26 -20.51 13.81 18.15
N ASP A 27 -21.69 13.32 18.56
CA ASP A 27 -21.99 13.01 19.96
C ASP A 27 -20.89 12.11 20.56
N ASP A 28 -20.56 12.29 21.84
CA ASP A 28 -19.47 11.57 22.50
C ASP A 28 -19.68 10.06 22.44
N LYS A 29 -20.94 9.61 22.44
CA LYS A 29 -21.32 8.19 22.27
C LYS A 29 -21.07 7.67 20.85
N LEU A 30 -21.25 8.51 19.83
CA LEU A 30 -20.91 8.17 18.44
C LEU A 30 -19.39 8.24 18.22
N LYS A 31 -18.70 9.20 18.86
CA LYS A 31 -17.23 9.21 18.92
C LYS A 31 -16.72 7.94 19.57
N GLU A 32 -17.30 7.46 20.67
CA GLU A 32 -16.90 6.22 21.34
C GLU A 32 -17.13 4.97 20.47
N ILE A 33 -18.27 4.90 19.77
CA ILE A 33 -18.58 3.79 18.86
C ILE A 33 -17.65 3.80 17.64
N CYS A 34 -17.42 4.97 17.03
CA CYS A 34 -16.59 5.13 15.83
C CYS A 34 -15.08 5.21 16.13
N SER A 35 -14.66 5.59 17.34
CA SER A 35 -13.26 5.62 17.78
C SER A 35 -12.76 4.22 18.15
N SER A 36 -13.67 3.31 18.53
CA SER A 36 -13.31 1.91 18.65
C SER A 36 -13.20 1.31 17.24
N PHE A 37 -12.00 1.32 16.66
CA PHE A 37 -11.72 0.57 15.42
C PHE A 37 -12.07 -0.93 15.52
N MET A 38 -12.11 -1.43 16.76
CA MET A 38 -12.61 -2.75 17.11
C MET A 38 -14.12 -2.90 16.91
N TYR A 39 -14.94 -1.86 16.72
CA TYR A 39 -16.36 -2.05 16.44
C TYR A 39 -16.83 -1.35 15.16
N PRO A 40 -17.25 -2.10 14.12
CA PRO A 40 -17.37 -3.56 14.05
C PRO A 40 -16.14 -4.20 13.38
N TYR A 41 -14.98 -4.26 14.05
CA TYR A 41 -13.75 -5.00 13.66
C TYR A 41 -13.41 -5.05 12.16
N GLN A 42 -13.47 -3.93 11.43
CA GLN A 42 -13.46 -3.94 9.95
C GLN A 42 -12.06 -4.04 9.33
N LEU A 43 -11.14 -4.79 9.96
CA LEU A 43 -9.76 -5.02 9.53
C LEU A 43 -9.65 -5.54 8.09
N TRP A 44 -10.65 -6.30 7.63
CA TRP A 44 -10.69 -6.81 6.25
C TRP A 44 -10.65 -5.67 5.21
N ARG A 45 -11.11 -4.46 5.55
CA ARG A 45 -11.12 -3.32 4.62
C ARG A 45 -9.73 -2.94 4.12
N PHE A 46 -8.71 -3.05 4.97
CA PHE A 46 -7.32 -2.78 4.56
C PHE A 46 -6.86 -3.68 3.41
N PHE A 47 -7.40 -4.90 3.34
CA PHE A 47 -7.03 -5.89 2.32
C PHE A 47 -8.01 -5.89 1.15
N THR A 48 -9.32 -5.85 1.42
CA THR A 48 -10.33 -5.90 0.35
C THR A 48 -10.35 -4.65 -0.51
N ALA A 49 -9.89 -3.50 0.01
CA ALA A 49 -9.73 -2.28 -0.79
C ALA A 49 -8.84 -2.49 -2.02
N SER A 50 -7.80 -3.33 -1.91
CA SER A 50 -6.91 -3.66 -3.03
C SER A 50 -7.56 -4.49 -4.13
N LEU A 51 -8.71 -5.14 -3.84
CA LEU A 51 -9.45 -5.94 -4.81
C LEU A 51 -10.42 -5.11 -5.66
N LEU A 52 -10.80 -3.92 -5.20
CA LEU A 52 -11.78 -3.05 -5.85
C LEU A 52 -11.13 -2.17 -6.93
N HIS A 53 -11.84 -1.99 -8.05
CA HIS A 53 -11.38 -1.15 -9.16
C HIS A 53 -12.57 -0.33 -9.73
N MET A 54 -12.38 0.96 -9.94
CA MET A 54 -13.43 1.86 -10.46
C MET A 54 -13.85 1.57 -11.90
N VAL A 55 -12.90 1.15 -12.74
CA VAL A 55 -13.07 1.07 -14.20
C VAL A 55 -12.38 -0.18 -14.74
N TRP A 56 -12.99 -0.79 -15.75
CA TRP A 56 -12.58 -2.09 -16.28
C TRP A 56 -11.14 -2.09 -16.84
N TYR A 57 -10.70 -1.01 -17.49
CA TYR A 57 -9.34 -0.94 -18.03
C TYR A 57 -8.27 -0.87 -16.93
N HIS A 58 -8.58 -0.22 -15.79
CA HIS A 58 -7.68 -0.17 -14.64
C HIS A 58 -7.53 -1.55 -14.00
N LEU A 59 -8.64 -2.30 -13.92
CA LEU A 59 -8.62 -3.71 -13.50
C LEU A 59 -7.74 -4.55 -14.42
N VAL A 60 -7.97 -4.50 -15.75
CA VAL A 60 -7.21 -5.29 -16.73
C VAL A 60 -5.71 -5.01 -16.63
N ILE A 61 -5.31 -3.75 -16.54
CA ILE A 61 -3.90 -3.35 -16.42
C ILE A 61 -3.28 -3.84 -15.11
N ASN A 62 -4.00 -3.70 -13.99
CA ASN A 62 -3.47 -4.16 -12.70
C ASN A 62 -3.37 -5.68 -12.66
N VAL A 63 -4.37 -6.42 -13.12
CA VAL A 63 -4.32 -7.89 -13.18
C VAL A 63 -3.19 -8.35 -14.10
N SER A 64 -3.00 -7.70 -15.25
CA SER A 64 -1.89 -8.02 -16.18
C SER A 64 -0.52 -7.79 -15.52
N LYS A 65 -0.33 -6.66 -14.85
CA LYS A 65 0.90 -6.36 -14.10
C LYS A 65 1.10 -7.32 -12.93
N GLN A 66 0.05 -7.59 -12.17
CA GLN A 66 0.07 -8.52 -11.05
C GLN A 66 0.46 -9.93 -11.51
N ALA A 67 -0.08 -10.41 -12.62
CA ALA A 67 0.31 -11.68 -13.22
C ALA A 67 1.78 -11.67 -13.66
N LEU A 68 2.22 -10.63 -14.38
CA LEU A 68 3.60 -10.50 -14.84
C LEU A 68 4.61 -10.55 -13.68
N TYR A 69 4.49 -9.63 -12.72
CA TYR A 69 5.46 -9.55 -11.61
C TYR A 69 5.27 -10.68 -10.61
N GLY A 70 4.02 -11.08 -10.36
CA GLY A 70 3.67 -12.21 -9.50
C GLY A 70 4.33 -13.50 -10.00
N PHE A 71 4.10 -13.91 -11.24
CA PHE A 71 4.68 -15.15 -11.76
C PHE A 71 6.22 -15.13 -11.81
N LEU A 72 6.83 -14.00 -12.19
CA LEU A 72 8.28 -13.86 -12.20
C LEU A 72 8.88 -14.07 -10.80
N LEU A 73 8.25 -13.50 -9.77
CA LEU A 73 8.71 -13.61 -8.40
C LEU A 73 8.34 -14.95 -7.77
N GLU A 74 7.15 -15.49 -8.02
CA GLU A 74 6.68 -16.76 -7.45
C GLU A 74 7.54 -17.92 -7.92
N ARG A 75 7.96 -17.91 -9.18
CA ARG A 75 8.89 -18.91 -9.71
C ARG A 75 10.23 -18.93 -8.97
N LYS A 76 10.69 -17.79 -8.46
CA LYS A 76 11.99 -17.66 -7.79
C LYS A 76 11.91 -17.78 -6.26
N TYR A 77 10.87 -17.23 -5.65
CA TYR A 77 10.75 -17.09 -4.20
C TYR A 77 9.63 -17.93 -3.58
N GLY A 78 8.76 -18.52 -4.41
CA GLY A 78 7.59 -19.27 -3.97
C GLY A 78 6.40 -18.38 -3.61
N THR A 79 5.20 -18.95 -3.70
CA THR A 79 3.91 -18.27 -3.52
C THR A 79 3.76 -17.59 -2.16
N ILE A 80 4.22 -18.23 -1.07
CA ILE A 80 4.06 -17.66 0.29
C ILE A 80 4.82 -16.33 0.42
N ARG A 81 6.06 -16.28 -0.06
CA ARG A 81 6.89 -15.07 0.06
C ARG A 81 6.32 -13.93 -0.77
N VAL A 82 5.86 -14.21 -1.99
CA VAL A 82 5.23 -13.22 -2.86
C VAL A 82 3.90 -12.73 -2.28
N SER A 83 3.12 -13.64 -1.67
CA SER A 83 1.88 -13.28 -0.98
C SER A 83 2.13 -12.32 0.19
N ILE A 84 3.17 -12.56 1.00
CA ILE A 84 3.56 -11.67 2.09
C ILE A 84 3.92 -10.28 1.55
N ILE A 85 4.73 -10.20 0.49
CA ILE A 85 5.11 -8.93 -0.13
C ILE A 85 3.86 -8.19 -0.64
N TYR A 86 2.98 -8.88 -1.37
CA TYR A 86 1.78 -8.30 -1.93
C TYR A 86 0.85 -7.72 -0.84
N TRP A 87 0.55 -8.51 0.20
CA TRP A 87 -0.42 -8.11 1.21
C TRP A 87 0.12 -7.10 2.23
N LEU A 88 1.41 -7.13 2.55
CA LEU A 88 2.02 -6.07 3.36
C LEU A 88 2.10 -4.76 2.59
N SER A 89 2.41 -4.80 1.29
CA SER A 89 2.34 -3.61 0.44
C SER A 89 0.91 -3.09 0.30
N ALA A 90 -0.10 -3.96 0.20
CA ALA A 90 -1.52 -3.59 0.21
C ALA A 90 -1.90 -2.80 1.47
N LEU A 91 -1.55 -3.34 2.64
CA LEU A 91 -1.79 -2.72 3.93
C LEU A 91 -1.11 -1.35 4.03
N SER A 92 0.19 -1.29 3.68
CA SER A 92 0.96 -0.05 3.70
C SER A 92 0.39 1.00 2.76
N SER A 93 0.02 0.63 1.54
CA SER A 93 -0.61 1.52 0.57
C SER A 93 -1.92 2.10 1.08
N CYS A 94 -2.74 1.30 1.78
CA CYS A 94 -3.96 1.78 2.39
C CYS A 94 -3.65 2.77 3.52
N LEU A 95 -2.73 2.42 4.43
CA LEU A 95 -2.33 3.29 5.54
C LEU A 95 -1.77 4.63 5.04
N THR A 96 -0.84 4.63 4.09
CA THR A 96 -0.23 5.88 3.59
C THR A 96 -1.20 6.74 2.80
N PHE A 97 -2.11 6.14 2.04
CA PHE A 97 -3.16 6.88 1.36
C PHE A 97 -4.06 7.62 2.35
N MET A 98 -4.49 6.93 3.41
CA MET A 98 -5.38 7.49 4.43
C MET A 98 -4.73 8.63 5.22
N LEU A 99 -3.40 8.69 5.32
CA LEU A 99 -2.71 9.81 5.96
C LEU A 99 -2.90 11.13 5.20
N GLU A 100 -3.05 11.07 3.87
CA GLU A 100 -3.16 12.24 2.99
C GLU A 100 -4.61 12.51 2.56
N HIS A 101 -5.38 11.46 2.26
CA HIS A 101 -6.69 11.54 1.63
C HIS A 101 -7.78 10.85 2.48
N ARG A 102 -8.08 11.43 3.65
CA ARG A 102 -8.96 10.80 4.66
C ARG A 102 -10.41 10.59 4.21
N GLU A 103 -10.91 11.47 3.36
CA GLU A 103 -12.31 11.45 2.90
C GLU A 103 -12.50 10.75 1.56
N ALA A 104 -11.40 10.43 0.88
CA ALA A 104 -11.45 9.81 -0.43
C ALA A 104 -11.46 8.28 -0.30
N PRO A 105 -12.24 7.56 -1.12
CA PRO A 105 -12.17 6.12 -1.17
C PRO A 105 -10.86 5.67 -1.82
N GLY A 106 -9.95 5.09 -1.03
CA GLY A 106 -8.73 4.44 -1.53
C GLY A 106 -9.00 2.99 -1.93
N PHE A 107 -8.78 2.65 -3.20
CA PHE A 107 -8.96 1.29 -3.71
C PHE A 107 -8.00 0.97 -4.87
N GLY A 108 -7.78 -0.33 -5.10
CA GLY A 108 -7.03 -0.85 -6.24
C GLY A 108 -5.74 -1.57 -5.86
N ALA A 109 -5.36 -2.53 -6.70
CA ALA A 109 -4.19 -3.38 -6.49
C ALA A 109 -2.85 -2.68 -6.77
N SER A 110 -2.88 -1.46 -7.32
CA SER A 110 -1.68 -0.77 -7.80
C SER A 110 -0.62 -0.59 -6.72
N GLY A 111 -1.00 -0.26 -5.47
CA GLY A 111 -0.08 -0.17 -4.35
C GLY A 111 0.72 -1.47 -4.10
N SER A 112 0.02 -2.60 -4.05
CA SER A 112 0.64 -3.94 -3.93
C SER A 112 1.56 -4.26 -5.10
N ILE A 113 1.15 -3.89 -6.32
CA ILE A 113 1.94 -4.07 -7.54
C ILE A 113 3.23 -3.24 -7.50
N TYR A 114 3.18 -2.00 -7.03
CA TYR A 114 4.38 -1.19 -6.81
C TYR A 114 5.33 -1.85 -5.80
N GLY A 115 4.80 -2.50 -4.77
CA GLY A 115 5.59 -3.37 -3.88
C GLY A 115 6.33 -4.49 -4.61
N LEU A 116 5.63 -5.22 -5.48
CA LEU A 116 6.24 -6.28 -6.31
C LEU A 116 7.30 -5.72 -7.28
N ILE A 117 7.02 -4.57 -7.93
CA ILE A 117 7.96 -3.91 -8.85
C ILE A 117 9.25 -3.54 -8.13
N ILE A 118 9.15 -2.91 -6.96
CA ILE A 118 10.33 -2.48 -6.20
C ILE A 118 11.09 -3.69 -5.65
N PHE A 119 10.39 -4.72 -5.16
CA PHE A 119 11.03 -5.95 -4.74
C PHE A 119 11.82 -6.61 -5.89
N LEU A 120 11.21 -6.72 -7.08
CA LEU A 120 11.86 -7.25 -8.28
C LEU A 120 13.05 -6.38 -8.73
N THR A 121 12.94 -5.05 -8.55
CA THR A 121 14.04 -4.12 -8.82
C THR A 121 15.22 -4.41 -7.89
N VAL A 122 14.97 -4.59 -6.58
CA VAL A 122 16.02 -4.99 -5.62
C VAL A 122 16.64 -6.34 -6.02
N ASP A 123 15.84 -7.32 -6.44
CA ASP A 123 16.35 -8.60 -6.95
C ASP A 123 17.30 -8.42 -8.14
N ARG A 124 16.91 -7.61 -9.13
CA ARG A 124 17.76 -7.37 -10.31
C ARG A 124 19.01 -6.57 -9.97
N LEU A 125 18.94 -5.63 -9.02
CA LEU A 125 20.12 -4.92 -8.52
C LEU A 125 21.11 -5.85 -7.81
N VAL A 126 20.63 -6.85 -7.06
CA VAL A 126 21.48 -7.92 -6.50
C VAL A 126 22.12 -8.73 -7.63
N ALA A 127 21.35 -9.12 -8.64
CA ALA A 127 21.86 -9.88 -9.78
C ALA A 127 22.95 -9.14 -10.58
N LEU A 128 22.90 -7.80 -10.66
CA LEU A 128 23.96 -6.97 -11.28
C LEU A 128 25.31 -7.05 -10.54
N GLN A 129 25.27 -7.24 -9.22
CA GLN A 129 26.46 -7.40 -8.40
C GLN A 129 27.12 -8.77 -8.65
N GLU A 130 26.31 -9.77 -8.97
CA GLU A 130 26.74 -11.17 -9.13
C GLU A 130 27.18 -11.53 -10.54
N ASN A 131 26.55 -10.95 -11.56
CA ASN A 131 26.71 -11.39 -12.95
C ASN A 131 27.35 -10.27 -13.79
N THR A 132 28.67 -10.10 -13.66
CA THR A 132 29.42 -9.02 -14.35
C THR A 132 29.31 -9.09 -15.87
N GLU A 133 29.37 -10.29 -16.43
CA GLU A 133 29.32 -10.53 -17.87
C GLU A 133 27.98 -10.15 -18.52
N HIS A 134 26.89 -10.14 -17.74
CA HIS A 134 25.53 -9.94 -18.26
C HIS A 134 24.90 -8.63 -17.78
N ARG A 135 25.70 -7.69 -17.26
CA ARG A 135 25.21 -6.43 -16.67
C ARG A 135 24.33 -5.63 -17.63
N ALA A 136 24.76 -5.46 -18.88
CA ALA A 136 23.98 -4.71 -19.88
C ALA A 136 22.59 -5.31 -20.10
N PHE A 137 22.51 -6.64 -20.17
CA PHE A 137 21.25 -7.35 -20.32
C PHE A 137 20.36 -7.21 -19.08
N ILE A 138 20.91 -7.31 -17.87
CA ILE A 138 20.14 -7.14 -16.62
C ILE A 138 19.65 -5.68 -16.48
N PHE A 139 20.47 -4.69 -16.84
CA PHE A 139 20.04 -3.28 -16.89
C PHE A 139 18.88 -3.08 -17.87
N LEU A 140 18.98 -3.66 -19.07
CA LEU A 140 17.90 -3.62 -20.04
C LEU A 140 16.63 -4.28 -19.49
N GLN A 141 16.73 -5.43 -18.80
CA GLN A 141 15.59 -6.06 -18.14
C GLN A 141 14.92 -5.13 -17.11
N ILE A 142 15.70 -4.43 -16.27
CA ILE A 142 15.16 -3.46 -15.30
C ILE A 142 14.36 -2.37 -16.03
N ILE A 143 14.95 -1.77 -17.07
CA ILE A 143 14.29 -0.71 -17.85
C ILE A 143 13.00 -1.24 -18.48
N VAL A 144 13.06 -2.37 -19.16
CA VAL A 144 11.91 -2.99 -19.84
C VAL A 144 10.80 -3.32 -18.85
N LEU A 145 11.13 -3.93 -17.71
CA LEU A 145 10.16 -4.35 -16.70
C LEU A 145 9.55 -3.16 -15.93
N ILE A 146 10.19 -2.00 -15.91
CA ILE A 146 9.62 -0.78 -15.32
C ILE A 146 8.82 0.00 -16.37
N VAL A 147 9.37 0.22 -17.56
CA VAL A 147 8.79 1.14 -18.56
C VAL A 147 7.58 0.51 -19.25
N LEU A 148 7.72 -0.68 -19.85
CA LEU A 148 6.68 -1.22 -20.73
C LEU A 148 5.36 -1.49 -19.99
N PRO A 149 5.33 -2.16 -18.82
CA PRO A 149 4.08 -2.47 -18.15
C PRO A 149 3.38 -1.23 -17.56
N ASN A 150 4.13 -0.15 -17.28
CA ASN A 150 3.59 1.07 -16.70
C ASN A 150 3.21 2.13 -17.75
N ALA A 151 3.74 2.06 -18.98
CA ALA A 151 3.40 2.98 -20.06
C ALA A 151 1.87 3.09 -20.33
N PRO A 152 1.08 2.00 -20.39
CA PRO A 152 -0.37 2.10 -20.53
C PRO A 152 -1.03 2.85 -19.36
N THR A 153 -0.51 2.69 -18.14
CA THR A 153 -1.04 3.40 -16.96
C THR A 153 -0.83 4.90 -17.10
N ILE A 154 0.37 5.33 -17.54
CA ILE A 154 0.71 6.74 -17.76
C ILE A 154 -0.17 7.35 -18.87
N ILE A 155 -0.33 6.64 -19.98
CA ILE A 155 -1.18 7.08 -21.09
C ILE A 155 -2.63 7.28 -20.64
N LEU A 156 -3.18 6.34 -19.87
CA LEU A 156 -4.55 6.44 -19.38
C LEU A 156 -4.75 7.54 -18.33
N ILE A 157 -3.77 7.77 -17.45
CA ILE A 157 -3.78 8.91 -16.53
C ILE A 157 -3.84 10.21 -17.33
N TYR A 158 -3.06 10.33 -18.40
CA TYR A 158 -3.06 11.51 -19.25
C TYR A 158 -4.38 11.71 -20.01
N ILE A 159 -4.91 10.65 -20.64
CA ILE A 159 -6.15 10.71 -21.44
C ILE A 159 -7.38 10.96 -20.56
N PHE A 160 -7.50 10.24 -19.45
CA PHE A 160 -8.70 10.24 -18.61
C PHE A 160 -8.59 11.16 -17.38
N LYS A 161 -7.48 11.90 -17.23
CA LYS A 161 -7.19 12.77 -16.07
C LYS A 161 -7.45 12.07 -14.73
N LEU A 162 -7.03 10.81 -14.63
CA LEU A 162 -7.22 10.02 -13.41
C LEU A 162 -6.27 10.52 -12.32
N ASN A 163 -6.79 10.79 -11.13
CA ASN A 163 -5.94 11.08 -9.98
C ASN A 163 -5.28 9.80 -9.48
N ALA A 164 -3.94 9.76 -9.55
CA ALA A 164 -3.16 8.67 -9.01
C ALA A 164 -2.88 8.92 -7.52
N ALA A 165 -3.18 7.92 -6.70
CA ALA A 165 -2.88 7.92 -5.27
C ALA A 165 -1.37 7.74 -5.03
N HIS A 166 -0.58 8.80 -5.26
CA HIS A 166 0.89 8.75 -5.19
C HIS A 166 1.40 8.25 -3.84
N SER A 167 0.81 8.70 -2.73
CA SER A 167 1.11 8.21 -1.38
C SER A 167 0.89 6.71 -1.22
N ALA A 168 -0.14 6.14 -1.84
CA ALA A 168 -0.40 4.71 -1.82
C ALA A 168 0.72 3.94 -2.55
N HIS A 169 1.15 4.42 -3.72
CA HIS A 169 2.23 3.80 -4.50
C HIS A 169 3.57 3.87 -3.76
N ILE A 170 3.87 5.01 -3.13
CA ILE A 170 5.08 5.21 -2.34
C ILE A 170 5.11 4.24 -1.14
N GLY A 171 4.00 4.12 -0.39
CA GLY A 171 3.89 3.18 0.73
C GLY A 171 4.14 1.74 0.30
N GLY A 172 3.42 1.28 -0.73
CA GLY A 172 3.57 -0.08 -1.26
C GLY A 172 5.00 -0.37 -1.74
N GLY A 173 5.62 0.59 -2.44
CA GLY A 173 7.00 0.52 -2.89
C GLY A 173 8.03 0.48 -1.76
N LEU A 174 7.83 1.26 -0.69
CA LEU A 174 8.70 1.24 0.50
C LEU A 174 8.72 -0.15 1.17
N VAL A 175 7.55 -0.78 1.32
CA VAL A 175 7.47 -2.16 1.83
C VAL A 175 8.19 -3.13 0.90
N GLY A 176 7.99 -3.00 -0.42
CA GLY A 176 8.70 -3.80 -1.42
C GLY A 176 10.23 -3.66 -1.32
N LEU A 177 10.73 -2.45 -1.07
CA LEU A 177 12.16 -2.16 -0.88
C LEU A 177 12.71 -2.84 0.37
N LEU A 178 12.05 -2.62 1.53
CA LEU A 178 12.50 -3.17 2.81
C LEU A 178 12.43 -4.70 2.82
N LEU A 179 11.35 -5.28 2.28
CA LEU A 179 11.25 -6.73 2.11
C LEU A 179 12.26 -7.27 1.10
N GLY A 180 12.57 -6.54 0.02
CA GLY A 180 13.63 -6.90 -0.93
C GLY A 180 14.99 -6.99 -0.24
N ILE A 181 15.35 -5.99 0.56
CA ILE A 181 16.60 -5.98 1.32
C ILE A 181 16.61 -7.09 2.40
N GLY A 182 15.47 -7.32 3.06
CA GLY A 182 15.35 -8.29 4.15
C GLY A 182 15.30 -9.76 3.68
N MET A 183 14.50 -10.07 2.67
CA MET A 183 14.18 -11.45 2.28
C MET A 183 15.17 -12.02 1.27
N ILE A 184 15.80 -11.19 0.45
CA ILE A 184 16.76 -11.68 -0.55
C ILE A 184 18.05 -12.10 0.18
N GLY A 185 18.40 -13.37 0.02
CA GLY A 185 19.55 -14.00 0.66
C GLY A 185 20.89 -13.57 0.08
N CYS A 186 21.96 -14.08 0.68
CA CYS A 186 23.30 -14.03 0.11
C CYS A 186 23.48 -15.28 -0.78
N PRO A 187 23.49 -15.16 -2.12
CA PRO A 187 23.80 -16.30 -2.98
C PRO A 187 25.31 -16.56 -2.95
N LEU A 188 25.73 -17.82 -3.02
CA LEU A 188 27.14 -18.14 -3.27
C LEU A 188 27.51 -17.65 -4.69
N PRO A 189 28.73 -17.12 -4.95
CA PRO A 189 29.95 -17.24 -4.15
C PRO A 189 30.34 -15.94 -3.40
N TRP A 190 29.41 -15.29 -2.71
CA TRP A 190 29.73 -14.10 -1.92
C TRP A 190 30.69 -14.43 -0.75
N SER A 191 31.64 -13.53 -0.49
CA SER A 191 32.58 -13.64 0.65
C SER A 191 31.86 -13.49 1.98
N TYR A 192 32.46 -14.04 3.06
CA TYR A 192 31.95 -13.92 4.43
C TYR A 192 31.60 -12.48 4.82
N ARG A 193 32.46 -11.51 4.46
CA ARG A 193 32.25 -10.09 4.76
C ARG A 193 31.00 -9.53 4.06
N GLN A 194 30.75 -9.93 2.82
CA GLN A 194 29.57 -9.48 2.06
C GLN A 194 28.28 -10.10 2.61
N CYS A 195 28.30 -11.40 2.97
CA CYS A 195 27.14 -12.02 3.61
C CYS A 195 26.87 -11.47 5.02
N HIS A 196 27.91 -11.15 5.79
CA HIS A 196 27.76 -10.49 7.09
C HIS A 196 27.11 -9.10 6.93
N PHE A 197 27.62 -8.28 6.00
CA PHE A 197 27.03 -6.98 5.68
C PHE A 197 25.55 -7.10 5.25
N ARG A 198 25.22 -8.05 4.36
CA ARG A 198 23.82 -8.32 3.97
C ARG A 198 22.95 -8.74 5.14
N THR A 199 23.47 -9.54 6.07
CA THR A 199 22.74 -9.94 7.27
C THR A 199 22.44 -8.73 8.17
N MET A 200 23.38 -7.81 8.32
CA MET A 200 23.13 -6.54 9.02
C MET A 200 22.06 -5.71 8.31
N CYS A 201 22.15 -5.54 6.99
CA CYS A 201 21.13 -4.84 6.20
C CYS A 201 19.74 -5.47 6.35
N ARG A 202 19.67 -6.80 6.40
CA ARG A 202 18.41 -7.54 6.65
C ARG A 202 17.82 -7.19 8.01
N CYS A 203 18.62 -7.27 9.08
CA CYS A 203 18.14 -6.95 10.42
C CYS A 203 17.65 -5.51 10.48
N ILE A 204 18.40 -4.56 9.91
CA ILE A 204 18.00 -3.15 9.82
C ILE A 204 16.69 -3.01 9.05
N ALA A 205 16.56 -3.65 7.89
CA ALA A 205 15.36 -3.54 7.05
C ALA A 205 14.10 -4.05 7.76
N PHE A 206 14.18 -5.19 8.47
CA PHE A 206 13.04 -5.69 9.24
C PHE A 206 12.71 -4.83 10.46
N THR A 207 13.72 -4.28 11.15
CA THR A 207 13.50 -3.32 12.24
C THR A 207 12.81 -2.05 11.73
N LEU A 208 13.28 -1.49 10.61
CA LEU A 208 12.66 -0.31 9.99
C LEU A 208 11.23 -0.61 9.54
N LEU A 209 10.97 -1.80 8.97
CA LEU A 209 9.63 -2.21 8.56
C LEU A 209 8.68 -2.31 9.76
N PHE A 210 9.15 -2.88 10.87
CA PHE A 210 8.37 -2.98 12.11
C PHE A 210 8.05 -1.60 12.69
N ILE A 211 9.05 -0.71 12.78
CA ILE A 211 8.87 0.67 13.24
C ILE A 211 7.88 1.41 12.32
N TYR A 212 8.05 1.28 11.00
CA TYR A 212 7.19 1.92 10.01
C TYR A 212 5.72 1.49 10.16
N PHE A 213 5.44 0.19 10.28
CA PHE A 213 4.06 -0.29 10.48
C PHE A 213 3.50 0.14 11.83
N THR A 214 4.31 0.09 12.89
CA THR A 214 3.89 0.56 14.22
C THR A 214 3.48 2.03 14.16
N ILE A 215 4.30 2.89 13.55
CA ILE A 215 4.03 4.33 13.42
C ILE A 215 2.79 4.57 12.57
N THR A 216 2.70 3.99 11.37
CA THR A 216 1.58 4.26 10.45
C THR A 216 0.25 3.76 10.99
N VAL A 217 0.22 2.59 11.62
CA VAL A 217 -0.97 2.06 12.30
C VAL A 217 -1.33 2.92 13.51
N THR A 218 -0.35 3.35 14.31
CA THR A 218 -0.60 4.22 15.46
C THR A 218 -1.17 5.57 15.01
N ILE A 219 -0.59 6.21 14.00
CA ILE A 219 -1.09 7.48 13.46
C ILE A 219 -2.52 7.29 12.94
N PHE A 220 -2.78 6.22 12.19
CA PHE A 220 -4.12 5.91 11.71
C PHE A 220 -5.14 5.84 12.86
N PHE A 221 -4.79 5.27 14.00
CA PHE A 221 -5.67 5.19 15.18
C PHE A 221 -5.75 6.47 16.02
N LEU A 222 -4.72 7.30 15.99
CA LEU A 222 -4.72 8.58 16.69
C LEU A 222 -5.40 9.70 15.89
N MET A 223 -5.62 9.49 14.59
CA MET A 223 -6.32 10.45 13.75
C MET A 223 -7.83 10.30 13.92
N ASP A 224 -8.50 11.39 14.32
CA ASP A 224 -9.96 11.45 14.31
C ASP A 224 -10.51 11.20 12.90
N PRO A 225 -11.62 10.42 12.78
CA PRO A 225 -12.28 10.25 11.50
C PRO A 225 -12.81 11.60 11.00
N PRO A 226 -12.65 11.93 9.70
CA PRO A 226 -13.19 13.18 9.16
C PRO A 226 -14.70 13.20 9.31
N VAL A 227 -15.26 14.36 9.68
CA VAL A 227 -16.70 14.59 9.70
C VAL A 227 -17.14 14.85 8.25
N PRO A 228 -17.95 13.99 7.62
CA PRO A 228 -18.34 14.17 6.24
C PRO A 228 -19.08 15.49 6.03
N HIS A 229 -18.63 16.26 5.04
CA HIS A 229 -19.20 17.56 4.70
C HIS A 229 -20.71 17.51 4.36
N TRP A 230 -21.21 16.39 3.84
CA TRP A 230 -22.65 16.19 3.56
C TRP A 230 -23.54 16.13 4.82
N LEU A 231 -22.98 16.02 6.02
CA LEU A 231 -23.74 16.17 7.27
C LEU A 231 -24.17 17.62 7.56
N PHE A 232 -23.59 18.59 6.84
CA PHE A 232 -23.79 20.02 7.06
C PHE A 232 -24.63 20.70 5.97
N GLU A 233 -25.10 19.96 4.96
CA GLU A 233 -25.86 20.47 3.82
C GLU A 233 -27.40 20.46 4.02
N PHE A 234 -27.87 20.41 5.27
CA PHE A 234 -29.30 20.47 5.63
C PHE A 234 -29.70 21.80 6.29
#